data_AF-A0A950UBX2-F1
#
_entry.id   AF-A0A950UBX2-F1
#
_cell.length_a   1.000
_cell.length_b   1.000
_cell.length_c   1.000
_cell.angle_alpha   90.00
_cell.angle_beta   90.00
_cell.angle_gamma   90.00
#
_symmetry.space_group_name_H-M   'P 1'
#
loop_
_entity.id
_entity.type
_entity.pdbx_description
1 polymer ?
#
loop_
_entity_poly.entity_id
_entity_poly.type
_entity_poly.pdbx_seq_one_letter_code
_entity_poly.pdbx_strand_id
1 'polypeptide(L)'
;MTLSQRADALEQQMSDELDYIVIKSRLYSLADGDMSPPPNAGALMAKNPKLRVLMGDDPRLPPMPEKPTLVDFFKYRFGPAMHVLQSARHAVNAGLPEKMVLACLLHDISTMGFIRGDHGYWGAQLVEPYVDEEVTWAIRAHQVLRFYPDESVGYEYPQSYVKAFGVDYRPDPYVEEDYRRMRNHKWYMSGRMITLHDIYSFDPSVHVELEEFTDVIGRNFRQPKEGLGFDNSPVAHMWRAMIRPAKYL
;
A
#
# COMPACT_ATOMS: atom_id res chain seq x y z
N MET A 1 24.31 -2.13 -16.48
CA MET A 1 22.83 -2.08 -16.42
C MET A 1 22.40 -2.20 -14.97
N THR A 2 21.69 -1.20 -14.46
CA THR A 2 21.05 -1.23 -13.12
C THR A 2 19.83 -2.15 -13.12
N LEU A 3 19.28 -2.48 -11.94
CA LEU A 3 18.03 -3.26 -11.83
C LEU A 3 16.84 -2.54 -12.48
N SER A 4 16.74 -1.22 -12.31
CA SER A 4 15.72 -0.38 -12.97
C SER A 4 15.86 -0.44 -14.49
N GLN A 5 17.07 -0.28 -15.04
CA GLN A 5 17.30 -0.40 -16.48
C GLN A 5 16.94 -1.78 -17.06
N ARG A 6 17.09 -2.85 -16.26
CA ARG A 6 16.66 -4.20 -16.66
C ARG A 6 15.14 -4.35 -16.62
N ALA A 7 14.48 -3.79 -15.60
CA ALA A 7 13.02 -3.80 -15.49
C ALA A 7 12.36 -3.00 -16.62
N ASP A 8 12.87 -1.80 -16.91
CA ASP A 8 12.39 -0.97 -18.03
C ASP A 8 12.60 -1.67 -19.38
N ALA A 9 13.73 -2.37 -19.57
CA ALA A 9 13.99 -3.13 -20.78
C ALA A 9 13.04 -4.34 -20.93
N LEU A 10 12.73 -5.04 -19.84
CA LEU A 10 11.73 -6.12 -19.83
C LEU A 10 10.33 -5.59 -20.11
N GLU A 11 9.95 -4.49 -19.48
CA GLU A 11 8.67 -3.83 -19.72
C GLU A 11 8.53 -3.40 -21.18
N GLN A 12 9.59 -2.82 -21.76
CA GLN A 12 9.61 -2.42 -23.16
C GLN A 12 9.52 -3.62 -24.09
N GLN A 13 10.28 -4.70 -23.82
CA GLN A 13 10.22 -5.93 -24.61
C GLN A 13 8.81 -6.54 -24.60
N MET A 14 8.18 -6.65 -23.42
CA MET A 14 6.80 -7.12 -23.31
C MET A 14 5.82 -6.18 -24.01
N SER A 15 6.06 -4.87 -23.96
CA SER A 15 5.24 -3.86 -24.65
C SER A 15 5.34 -3.99 -26.16
N ASP A 16 6.55 -4.23 -26.67
CA ASP A 16 6.84 -4.43 -28.09
C ASP A 16 6.20 -5.73 -28.61
N GLU A 17 6.13 -6.77 -27.78
CA GLU A 17 5.43 -8.03 -28.08
C GLU A 17 3.90 -7.88 -28.09
N LEU A 18 3.34 -6.90 -27.37
CA LEU A 18 1.90 -6.74 -27.18
C LEU A 18 1.28 -5.55 -27.98
N ASP A 19 2.05 -4.88 -28.83
CA ASP A 19 1.65 -3.69 -29.61
C ASP A 19 1.09 -2.53 -28.73
N TYR A 20 1.49 -2.43 -27.45
CA TYR A 20 1.05 -1.35 -26.56
C TYR A 20 2.13 -0.28 -26.34
N ILE A 21 1.68 0.94 -26.04
CA ILE A 21 2.50 2.04 -25.56
C ILE A 21 2.20 2.23 -24.08
N VAL A 22 3.19 1.94 -23.24
CA VAL A 22 3.13 2.14 -21.78
C VAL A 22 3.60 3.55 -21.46
N ILE A 23 2.74 4.34 -20.82
CA ILE A 23 3.08 5.67 -20.35
C ILE A 23 2.95 5.67 -18.84
N LYS A 24 4.09 5.78 -18.16
CA LYS A 24 4.17 5.83 -16.70
C LYS A 24 3.67 7.19 -16.19
N SER A 25 3.09 7.21 -14.99
CA SER A 25 2.72 8.46 -14.33
C SER A 25 3.97 9.30 -14.05
N ARG A 26 3.85 10.63 -14.04
CA ARG A 26 4.99 11.51 -13.71
C ARG A 26 5.54 11.20 -12.30
N LEU A 27 4.66 10.87 -11.35
CA LEU A 27 5.06 10.51 -9.99
C LEU A 27 6.05 9.33 -9.97
N TYR A 28 5.86 8.35 -10.85
CA TYR A 28 6.76 7.20 -10.98
C TYR A 28 8.15 7.64 -11.44
N SER A 29 8.25 8.36 -12.55
CA SER A 29 9.54 8.81 -13.11
C SER A 29 10.29 9.78 -12.19
N LEU A 30 9.56 10.58 -11.40
CA LEU A 30 10.16 11.49 -10.42
C LEU A 30 10.95 10.77 -9.33
N ALA A 31 10.55 9.53 -8.97
CA ALA A 31 11.28 8.74 -7.98
C ALA A 31 12.70 8.37 -8.47
N ASP A 32 12.89 8.26 -9.77
CA ASP A 32 14.19 8.02 -10.42
C ASP A 32 14.93 9.32 -10.78
N GLY A 33 14.34 10.48 -10.48
CA GLY A 33 14.86 11.80 -10.90
C GLY A 33 14.70 12.08 -12.40
N ASP A 34 13.87 11.32 -13.11
CA ASP A 34 13.64 11.49 -14.54
C ASP A 34 12.56 12.55 -14.84
N MET A 35 13.02 13.69 -15.34
CA MET A 35 12.20 14.83 -15.76
C MET A 35 11.93 14.85 -17.28
N SER A 36 12.34 13.82 -18.01
CA SER A 36 12.14 13.74 -19.46
C SER A 36 10.64 13.75 -19.82
N PRO A 37 10.25 14.29 -20.99
CA PRO A 37 8.87 14.23 -21.43
C PRO A 37 8.43 12.77 -21.61
N PRO A 38 7.17 12.41 -21.29
CA PRO A 38 6.68 11.06 -21.52
C PRO A 38 6.74 10.70 -23.02
N PRO A 39 6.77 9.40 -23.37
CA PRO A 39 6.73 8.97 -24.76
C PRO A 39 5.59 9.64 -25.54
N ASN A 40 5.91 10.21 -26.71
CA ASN A 40 4.90 10.81 -27.58
C ASN A 40 4.14 9.71 -28.32
N ALA A 41 3.01 9.30 -27.75
CA ALA A 41 2.17 8.23 -28.31
C ALA A 41 1.77 8.50 -29.77
N GLY A 42 1.42 9.73 -30.12
CA GLY A 42 1.05 10.09 -31.50
C GLY A 42 2.20 9.87 -32.49
N ALA A 43 3.42 10.26 -32.12
CA ALA A 43 4.60 10.03 -32.95
C ALA A 43 4.96 8.53 -33.07
N LEU A 44 4.80 7.76 -32.00
CA LEU A 44 5.02 6.31 -32.02
C LEU A 44 3.98 5.60 -32.91
N MET A 45 2.70 5.96 -32.79
CA MET A 45 1.62 5.43 -33.60
C MET A 45 1.75 5.83 -35.09
N ALA A 46 2.30 7.01 -35.38
CA ALA A 46 2.59 7.41 -36.77
C ALA A 46 3.68 6.54 -37.42
N LYS A 47 4.64 6.05 -36.63
CA LYS A 47 5.70 5.13 -37.09
C LYS A 47 5.23 3.68 -37.18
N ASN A 48 4.39 3.24 -36.24
CA ASN A 48 3.77 1.93 -36.24
C ASN A 48 2.25 2.07 -35.95
N PRO A 49 1.41 2.07 -37.00
CA PRO A 49 -0.05 2.23 -36.86
C PRO A 49 -0.76 1.11 -36.10
N LYS A 50 -0.08 0.02 -35.73
CA LYS A 50 -0.65 -1.04 -34.87
C LYS A 50 -0.57 -0.69 -33.39
N LEU A 51 0.37 0.17 -33.00
CA LEU A 51 0.54 0.54 -31.60
C LEU A 51 -0.71 1.20 -31.03
N ARG A 52 -1.04 0.87 -29.79
CA ARG A 52 -2.14 1.49 -29.04
C ARG A 52 -1.67 1.92 -27.66
N VAL A 53 -2.17 3.05 -27.16
CA VAL A 53 -2.01 3.38 -25.75
C VAL A 53 -2.86 2.46 -24.88
N LEU A 54 -2.39 2.17 -23.67
CA LEU A 54 -3.13 1.31 -22.74
C LEU A 54 -4.34 2.06 -22.13
N MET A 55 -5.55 1.70 -22.55
CA MET A 55 -6.81 2.26 -22.00
C MET A 55 -7.59 1.29 -21.10
N GLY A 56 -7.19 0.01 -21.09
CA GLY A 56 -7.83 -1.06 -20.35
C GLY A 56 -6.92 -1.67 -19.29
N ASP A 57 -7.14 -2.95 -19.00
CA ASP A 57 -6.28 -3.73 -18.12
C ASP A 57 -4.91 -3.96 -18.78
N ASP A 58 -3.86 -3.94 -17.96
CA ASP A 58 -2.50 -4.20 -18.44
C ASP A 58 -2.30 -5.71 -18.63
N PRO A 59 -2.08 -6.19 -19.87
CA PRO A 59 -1.91 -7.62 -20.15
C PRO A 59 -0.67 -8.23 -19.49
N ARG A 60 0.26 -7.40 -18.98
CA ARG A 60 1.45 -7.85 -18.25
C ARG A 60 1.15 -8.21 -16.79
N LEU A 61 -0.03 -7.83 -16.29
CA LEU A 61 -0.46 -8.10 -14.92
C LEU A 61 -1.47 -9.26 -14.88
N PRO A 62 -1.53 -10.02 -13.78
CA PRO A 62 -2.65 -10.94 -13.54
C PRO A 62 -3.98 -10.19 -13.63
N PRO A 63 -5.00 -10.77 -14.31
CA PRO A 63 -6.29 -10.13 -14.48
C PRO A 63 -7.01 -10.02 -13.14
N MET A 64 -7.71 -8.90 -12.94
CA MET A 64 -8.60 -8.73 -11.79
C MET A 64 -9.99 -9.29 -12.11
N PRO A 65 -10.73 -9.83 -11.13
CA PRO A 65 -12.15 -10.15 -11.30
C PRO A 65 -12.99 -8.91 -11.64
N GLU A 66 -14.17 -9.12 -12.24
CA GLU A 66 -15.11 -8.03 -12.58
C GLU A 66 -15.52 -7.20 -11.35
N LYS A 67 -15.61 -7.84 -10.18
CA LYS A 67 -15.96 -7.23 -8.89
C LYS A 67 -14.85 -7.49 -7.88
N PRO A 68 -13.72 -6.75 -7.94
CA PRO A 68 -12.58 -6.99 -7.08
C PRO A 68 -12.91 -6.92 -5.59
N THR A 69 -12.48 -7.93 -4.84
CA THR A 69 -12.51 -7.94 -3.38
C THR A 69 -11.18 -7.52 -2.78
N LEU A 70 -11.15 -7.19 -1.49
CA LEU A 70 -9.89 -6.95 -0.78
C LEU A 70 -8.93 -8.16 -0.89
N VAL A 71 -9.46 -9.38 -0.84
CA VAL A 71 -8.69 -10.63 -1.01
C VAL A 71 -8.05 -10.70 -2.40
N ASP A 72 -8.75 -10.26 -3.45
CA ASP A 72 -8.20 -10.21 -4.81
C ASP A 72 -7.05 -9.21 -4.93
N PHE A 73 -7.14 -8.07 -4.23
CA PHE A 73 -6.01 -7.13 -4.18
C PHE A 73 -4.79 -7.76 -3.51
N PHE A 74 -4.95 -8.51 -2.41
CA PHE A 74 -3.85 -9.28 -1.83
C PHE A 74 -3.24 -10.29 -2.80
N LYS A 75 -4.06 -10.96 -3.62
CA LYS A 75 -3.59 -11.97 -4.56
C LYS A 75 -2.90 -11.39 -5.78
N TYR A 76 -3.38 -10.26 -6.29
CA TYR A 76 -3.01 -9.79 -7.63
C TYR A 76 -2.30 -8.43 -7.65
N ARG A 77 -2.30 -7.66 -6.56
CA ARG A 77 -1.73 -6.30 -6.52
C ARG A 77 -0.87 -6.01 -5.30
N PHE A 78 -1.11 -6.64 -4.15
CA PHE A 78 -0.34 -6.46 -2.93
C PHE A 78 0.61 -7.64 -2.75
N GLY A 79 1.82 -7.56 -3.34
CA GLY A 79 2.82 -8.60 -3.21
C GLY A 79 4.23 -8.02 -3.13
N PRO A 80 5.10 -8.54 -2.24
CA PRO A 80 4.88 -9.60 -1.23
C PRO A 80 4.14 -9.12 0.04
N ALA A 81 3.23 -9.94 0.59
CA ALA A 81 2.33 -9.59 1.71
C ALA A 81 2.70 -10.13 3.10
N MET A 82 3.81 -10.87 3.21
CA MET A 82 4.18 -11.56 4.44
C MET A 82 4.24 -10.66 5.69
N HIS A 83 4.69 -9.42 5.52
CA HIS A 83 4.80 -8.47 6.62
C HIS A 83 3.45 -8.19 7.29
N VAL A 84 2.45 -7.74 6.53
CA VAL A 84 1.14 -7.41 7.11
C VAL A 84 0.39 -8.65 7.58
N LEU A 85 0.63 -9.81 6.97
CA LEU A 85 0.09 -11.11 7.40
C LEU A 85 0.65 -11.55 8.76
N GLN A 86 1.97 -11.41 8.96
CA GLN A 86 2.59 -11.65 10.28
C GLN A 86 2.08 -10.65 11.32
N SER A 87 1.90 -9.38 10.95
CA SER A 87 1.39 -8.35 11.88
C SER A 87 -0.01 -8.68 12.37
N ALA A 88 -0.89 -9.07 11.44
CA ALA A 88 -2.23 -9.56 11.78
C ALA A 88 -2.17 -10.83 12.65
N ARG A 89 -1.25 -11.76 12.38
CA ARG A 89 -1.07 -12.98 13.20
C ARG A 89 -0.68 -12.65 14.63
N HIS A 90 0.30 -11.75 14.81
CA HIS A 90 0.73 -11.33 16.13
C HIS A 90 -0.44 -10.69 16.89
N ALA A 91 -1.25 -9.85 16.22
CA ALA A 91 -2.43 -9.24 16.82
C ALA A 91 -3.47 -10.28 17.28
N VAL A 92 -3.68 -11.35 16.51
CA VAL A 92 -4.52 -12.49 16.92
C VAL A 92 -3.95 -13.18 18.16
N ASN A 93 -2.65 -13.48 18.16
CA ASN A 93 -1.98 -14.16 19.27
C ASN A 93 -1.99 -13.32 20.56
N ALA A 94 -1.98 -11.99 20.44
CA ALA A 94 -2.10 -11.06 21.55
C ALA A 94 -3.54 -10.86 22.04
N GLY A 95 -4.54 -11.52 21.42
CA GLY A 95 -5.94 -11.42 21.82
C GLY A 95 -6.58 -10.06 21.51
N LEU A 96 -6.07 -9.33 20.52
CA LEU A 96 -6.65 -8.06 20.11
C LEU A 96 -8.03 -8.26 19.45
N PRO A 97 -8.95 -7.28 19.55
CA PRO A 97 -10.24 -7.37 18.89
C PRO A 97 -10.06 -7.42 17.36
N GLU A 98 -10.99 -8.08 16.67
CA GLU A 98 -10.86 -8.36 15.23
C GLU A 98 -10.68 -7.11 14.36
N LYS A 99 -11.30 -5.98 14.72
CA LYS A 99 -11.09 -4.72 14.02
C LYS A 99 -9.61 -4.27 14.06
N MET A 100 -8.90 -4.57 15.15
CA MET A 100 -7.47 -4.28 15.28
C MET A 100 -6.60 -5.32 14.57
N VAL A 101 -7.03 -6.57 14.51
CA VAL A 101 -6.42 -7.58 13.61
C VAL A 101 -6.51 -7.10 12.15
N LEU A 102 -7.68 -6.62 11.73
CA LEU A 102 -7.87 -6.03 10.41
C LEU A 102 -7.00 -4.77 10.23
N ALA A 103 -6.89 -3.91 11.24
CA ALA A 103 -6.03 -2.75 11.17
C ALA A 103 -4.56 -3.13 10.95
N CYS A 104 -4.05 -4.16 11.65
CA CYS A 104 -2.71 -4.71 11.44
C CYS A 104 -2.54 -5.35 10.06
N LEU A 105 -3.57 -6.01 9.54
CA LEU A 105 -3.55 -6.56 8.17
C LEU A 105 -3.47 -5.46 7.09
N LEU A 106 -4.04 -4.28 7.36
CA LEU A 106 -4.21 -3.22 6.37
C LEU A 106 -3.24 -2.04 6.49
N HIS A 107 -2.48 -1.95 7.59
CA HIS A 107 -1.74 -0.72 7.91
C HIS A 107 -0.77 -0.26 6.82
N ASP A 108 -0.18 -1.21 6.09
CA ASP A 108 0.88 -0.95 5.12
C ASP A 108 0.50 -1.22 3.65
N ILE A 109 -0.79 -1.41 3.33
CA ILE A 109 -1.22 -1.72 1.96
C ILE A 109 -0.87 -0.64 0.94
N SER A 110 -0.72 0.62 1.39
CA SER A 110 -0.25 1.71 0.53
C SER A 110 1.22 1.53 0.15
N THR A 111 2.07 1.09 1.09
CA THR A 111 3.47 0.75 0.82
C THR A 111 3.59 -0.39 -0.20
N MET A 112 2.65 -1.33 -0.17
CA MET A 112 2.68 -2.54 -0.98
C MET A 112 2.17 -2.35 -2.41
N GLY A 113 1.11 -1.56 -2.59
CA GLY A 113 0.41 -1.49 -3.89
C GLY A 113 0.17 -0.08 -4.42
N PHE A 114 0.48 0.98 -3.66
CA PHE A 114 0.14 2.34 -4.04
C PHE A 114 1.30 3.32 -3.81
N ILE A 115 1.15 4.29 -2.91
CA ILE A 115 2.16 5.33 -2.63
C ILE A 115 2.84 5.03 -1.29
N ARG A 116 4.17 4.94 -1.31
CA ARG A 116 4.99 4.61 -0.13
C ARG A 116 5.20 5.80 0.80
N GLY A 117 5.50 6.98 0.26
CA GLY A 117 5.63 8.20 1.06
C GLY A 117 4.28 8.53 1.69
N ASP A 118 4.25 8.77 3.00
CA ASP A 118 3.00 8.96 3.75
C ASP A 118 2.00 7.78 3.68
N HIS A 119 2.51 6.54 3.64
CA HIS A 119 1.71 5.31 3.53
C HIS A 119 0.57 5.19 4.56
N GLY A 120 0.74 5.63 5.80
CA GLY A 120 -0.30 5.59 6.82
C GLY A 120 -1.45 6.53 6.48
N TYR A 121 -1.17 7.70 5.91
CA TYR A 121 -2.20 8.65 5.47
C TYR A 121 -2.93 8.13 4.23
N TRP A 122 -2.19 7.68 3.21
CA TRP A 122 -2.78 7.10 2.00
C TRP A 122 -3.56 5.83 2.29
N GLY A 123 -3.01 4.93 3.12
CA GLY A 123 -3.64 3.69 3.54
C GLY A 123 -4.92 3.95 4.32
N ALA A 124 -4.90 4.89 5.27
CA ALA A 124 -6.09 5.29 6.01
C ALA A 124 -7.18 5.82 5.07
N GLN A 125 -6.86 6.74 4.15
CA GLN A 125 -7.82 7.23 3.16
C GLN A 125 -8.39 6.09 2.32
N LEU A 126 -7.54 5.21 1.81
CA LEU A 126 -7.91 4.10 0.94
C LEU A 126 -8.94 3.16 1.58
N VAL A 127 -8.85 2.91 2.90
CA VAL A 127 -9.75 1.99 3.62
C VAL A 127 -10.93 2.67 4.29
N GLU A 128 -10.88 4.00 4.51
CA GLU A 128 -11.84 4.76 5.32
C GLU A 128 -13.32 4.49 5.03
N PRO A 129 -13.77 4.38 3.77
CA PRO A 129 -15.17 4.08 3.48
C PRO A 129 -15.62 2.69 3.97
N TYR A 130 -14.68 1.76 4.11
CA TYR A 130 -14.95 0.34 4.27
C TYR A 130 -14.75 -0.18 5.70
N VAL A 131 -14.11 0.58 6.60
CA VAL A 131 -13.76 0.11 7.95
C VAL A 131 -14.29 1.04 9.05
N ASP A 132 -14.19 0.61 10.31
CA ASP A 132 -14.54 1.44 11.48
C ASP A 132 -13.63 2.68 11.57
N GLU A 133 -14.15 3.79 12.09
CA GLU A 133 -13.40 5.06 12.19
C GLU A 133 -12.13 4.89 13.04
N GLU A 134 -12.17 4.04 14.06
CA GLU A 134 -11.00 3.71 14.87
C GLU A 134 -9.91 3.00 14.07
N VAL A 135 -10.29 2.12 13.14
CA VAL A 135 -9.34 1.40 12.26
C VAL A 135 -8.67 2.38 11.32
N THR A 136 -9.45 3.25 10.67
CA THR A 136 -8.93 4.34 9.84
C THR A 136 -7.96 5.22 10.61
N TRP A 137 -8.33 5.63 11.82
CA TRP A 137 -7.49 6.46 12.66
C TRP A 137 -6.20 5.75 13.07
N ALA A 138 -6.29 4.49 13.49
CA ALA A 138 -5.14 3.70 13.91
C ALA A 138 -4.15 3.50 12.76
N ILE A 139 -4.63 3.18 11.56
CA ILE A 139 -3.80 3.10 10.34
C ILE A 139 -3.17 4.45 10.01
N ARG A 140 -3.85 5.58 10.21
CA ARG A 140 -3.19 6.87 10.01
C ARG A 140 -2.09 7.12 11.04
N ALA A 141 -2.41 6.84 12.31
CA ALA A 141 -1.55 7.14 13.43
C ALA A 141 -0.30 6.26 13.49
N HIS A 142 -0.37 5.00 13.05
CA HIS A 142 0.77 4.07 13.18
C HIS A 142 2.04 4.61 12.50
N GLN A 143 1.91 5.27 11.33
CA GLN A 143 3.03 5.88 10.64
C GLN A 143 3.75 6.92 11.51
N VAL A 144 2.99 7.71 12.27
CA VAL A 144 3.55 8.76 13.12
C VAL A 144 4.09 8.16 14.42
N LEU A 145 3.30 7.31 15.07
CA LEU A 145 3.61 6.75 16.38
C LEU A 145 4.86 5.85 16.37
N ARG A 146 5.19 5.23 15.22
CA ARG A 146 6.38 4.37 15.09
C ARG A 146 7.70 5.08 15.39
N PHE A 147 7.73 6.41 15.31
CA PHE A 147 8.94 7.18 15.57
C PHE A 147 9.14 7.56 17.03
N TYR A 148 8.17 7.29 17.90
CA TYR A 148 8.20 7.72 19.30
C TYR A 148 8.07 6.53 20.25
N PRO A 149 9.00 6.38 21.22
CA PRO A 149 8.92 5.32 22.21
C PRO A 149 7.71 5.51 23.14
N ASP A 150 7.25 4.40 23.73
CA ASP A 150 6.22 4.38 24.75
C ASP A 150 6.48 3.24 25.75
N GLU A 151 7.12 3.59 26.88
CA GLU A 151 7.47 2.66 27.95
C GLU A 151 6.25 1.98 28.58
N SER A 152 5.07 2.61 28.54
CA SER A 152 3.85 2.05 29.14
C SER A 152 3.41 0.73 28.51
N VAL A 153 3.89 0.46 27.29
CA VAL A 153 3.66 -0.78 26.55
C VAL A 153 4.96 -1.42 26.04
N GLY A 154 6.11 -1.00 26.58
CA GLY A 154 7.41 -1.54 26.21
C GLY A 154 7.80 -1.28 24.75
N TYR A 155 7.26 -0.25 24.10
CA TYR A 155 7.64 0.13 22.74
C TYR A 155 8.89 1.01 22.80
N GLU A 156 10.05 0.43 22.54
CA GLU A 156 11.30 1.18 22.39
C GLU A 156 11.45 1.74 20.97
N TYR A 157 12.30 2.76 20.80
CA TYR A 157 12.65 3.22 19.46
C TYR A 157 13.39 2.11 18.70
N PRO A 158 12.91 1.69 17.50
CA PRO A 158 13.48 0.53 16.82
C PRO A 158 14.96 0.74 16.46
N GLN A 159 15.84 -0.15 16.91
CA GLN A 159 17.27 -0.10 16.55
C GLN A 159 17.50 -0.27 15.04
N SER A 160 16.57 -0.95 14.35
CA SER A 160 16.55 -1.02 12.89
C SER A 160 16.42 0.35 12.23
N TYR A 161 15.74 1.32 12.84
CA TYR A 161 15.57 2.66 12.30
C TYR A 161 16.85 3.48 12.46
N VAL A 162 17.58 3.32 13.56
CA VAL A 162 18.91 3.93 13.72
C VAL A 162 19.84 3.46 12.60
N LYS A 163 19.81 2.17 12.28
CA LYS A 163 20.60 1.59 11.18
C LYS A 163 20.12 2.07 9.80
N ALA A 164 18.81 2.17 9.59
CA ALA A 164 18.22 2.49 8.29
C ALA A 164 18.27 3.98 7.94
N PHE A 165 18.04 4.86 8.92
CA PHE A 165 17.88 6.30 8.73
C PHE A 165 19.07 7.10 9.26
N GLY A 166 19.90 6.51 10.12
CA GLY A 166 21.03 7.17 10.79
C GLY A 166 20.66 7.69 12.19
N VAL A 167 21.66 7.79 13.07
CA VAL A 167 21.52 8.22 14.48
C VAL A 167 20.95 9.64 14.63
N ASP A 168 21.21 10.50 13.64
CA ASP A 168 20.80 11.90 13.64
C ASP A 168 19.45 12.13 12.95
N TYR A 169 18.83 11.09 12.40
CA TYR A 169 17.52 11.23 11.76
C TYR A 169 16.49 11.73 12.76
N ARG A 170 15.71 12.72 12.34
CA ARG A 170 14.54 13.22 13.06
C ARG A 170 13.36 13.29 12.07
N PRO A 171 12.14 12.92 12.49
CA PRO A 171 10.96 13.08 11.64
C PRO A 171 10.76 14.54 11.23
N ASP A 172 10.10 14.73 10.10
CA ASP A 172 9.74 16.08 9.62
C ASP A 172 8.85 16.82 10.63
N PRO A 173 8.88 18.17 10.64
CA PRO A 173 8.13 18.96 11.63
C PRO A 173 6.63 18.65 11.72
N TYR A 174 5.99 18.29 10.59
CA TYR A 174 4.57 17.94 10.58
C TYR A 174 4.29 16.60 11.31
N VAL A 175 5.25 15.66 11.30
CA VAL A 175 5.14 14.38 12.00
C VAL A 175 5.23 14.59 13.51
N GLU A 176 6.08 15.52 13.96
CA GLU A 176 6.17 15.93 15.37
C GLU A 176 4.89 16.64 15.84
N GLU A 177 4.32 17.53 15.02
CA GLU A 177 3.03 18.14 15.33
C GLU A 177 1.91 17.08 15.44
N ASP A 178 1.86 16.17 14.47
CA ASP A 178 0.89 15.09 14.46
C ASP A 178 1.03 14.17 15.66
N TYR A 179 2.25 13.85 16.08
CA TYR A 179 2.49 13.05 17.27
C TYR A 179 1.87 13.70 18.51
N ARG A 180 2.09 15.00 18.71
CA ARG A 180 1.54 15.75 19.86
C ARG A 180 0.00 15.73 19.87
N ARG A 181 -0.63 15.83 18.69
CA ARG A 181 -2.09 15.74 18.55
C ARG A 181 -2.57 14.31 18.83
N MET A 182 -1.92 13.31 18.24
CA MET A 182 -2.31 11.90 18.32
C MET A 182 -2.10 11.31 19.72
N ARG A 183 -1.08 11.77 20.46
CA ARG A 183 -0.77 11.29 21.81
C ARG A 183 -1.90 11.51 22.82
N ASN A 184 -2.74 12.52 22.56
CA ASN A 184 -3.89 12.90 23.39
C ASN A 184 -5.22 12.35 22.85
N HIS A 185 -5.20 11.57 21.77
CA HIS A 185 -6.41 11.05 21.15
C HIS A 185 -6.96 9.82 21.88
N LYS A 186 -8.30 9.68 21.95
CA LYS A 186 -8.97 8.55 22.62
C LYS A 186 -8.56 7.17 22.09
N TRP A 187 -8.12 7.11 20.83
CA TRP A 187 -7.66 5.89 20.14
C TRP A 187 -6.14 5.74 20.07
N TYR A 188 -5.39 6.55 20.82
CA TYR A 188 -3.93 6.48 20.85
C TYR A 188 -3.41 5.04 20.97
N MET A 189 -3.99 4.26 21.87
CA MET A 189 -3.60 2.86 22.07
C MET A 189 -3.89 1.97 20.86
N SER A 190 -4.92 2.24 20.07
CA SER A 190 -5.23 1.49 18.85
C SER A 190 -4.13 1.66 17.81
N GLY A 191 -3.67 2.90 17.57
CA GLY A 191 -2.51 3.16 16.70
C GLY A 191 -1.21 2.56 17.25
N ARG A 192 -0.98 2.68 18.57
CA ARG A 192 0.19 2.11 19.25
C ARG A 192 0.22 0.58 19.14
N MET A 193 -0.93 -0.10 19.23
CA MET A 193 -1.00 -1.54 19.05
C MET A 193 -0.56 -1.95 17.65
N ILE A 194 -0.91 -1.21 16.60
CA ILE A 194 -0.37 -1.50 15.25
C ILE A 194 1.15 -1.43 15.26
N THR A 195 1.74 -0.37 15.84
CA THR A 195 3.21 -0.23 15.85
C THR A 195 3.92 -1.38 16.57
N LEU A 196 3.35 -1.89 17.67
CA LEU A 196 3.90 -3.04 18.39
C LEU A 196 3.91 -4.30 17.52
N HIS A 197 2.83 -4.55 16.78
CA HIS A 197 2.69 -5.76 15.98
C HIS A 197 3.35 -5.63 14.59
N ASP A 198 3.63 -4.42 14.12
CA ASP A 198 4.46 -4.11 12.95
C ASP A 198 5.92 -4.55 13.16
N ILE A 199 6.57 -4.13 14.26
CA ILE A 199 8.01 -4.38 14.48
C ILE A 199 8.40 -5.87 14.43
N TYR A 200 7.54 -6.76 14.93
CA TYR A 200 7.82 -8.20 15.01
C TYR A 200 7.51 -8.98 13.72
N SER A 201 7.16 -8.28 12.63
CA SER A 201 6.58 -8.88 11.43
C SER A 201 7.54 -8.96 10.25
N PHE A 202 8.79 -9.27 10.52
CA PHE A 202 9.85 -9.41 9.51
C PHE A 202 10.61 -10.73 9.64
N ASP A 203 10.01 -11.76 10.27
CA ASP A 203 10.65 -13.06 10.45
C ASP A 203 10.64 -13.83 9.11
N PRO A 204 11.82 -14.12 8.51
CA PRO A 204 11.88 -14.81 7.22
C PRO A 204 11.49 -16.29 7.30
N SER A 205 11.41 -16.87 8.50
CA SER A 205 11.06 -18.28 8.72
C SER A 205 9.55 -18.50 8.91
N VAL A 206 8.79 -17.43 9.17
CA VAL A 206 7.35 -17.51 9.42
C VAL A 206 6.59 -17.37 8.12
N HIS A 207 5.72 -18.34 7.85
CA HIS A 207 4.75 -18.29 6.77
C HIS A 207 3.34 -18.15 7.34
N VAL A 208 2.52 -17.27 6.75
CA VAL A 208 1.15 -16.99 7.16
C VAL A 208 0.32 -16.89 5.89
N GLU A 209 -0.79 -17.62 5.87
CA GLU A 209 -1.69 -17.61 4.72
C GLU A 209 -2.74 -16.51 4.87
N LEU A 210 -3.15 -15.90 3.75
CA LEU A 210 -4.21 -14.89 3.76
C LEU A 210 -5.55 -15.47 4.24
N GLU A 211 -5.78 -16.74 3.93
CA GLU A 211 -6.97 -17.51 4.26
C GLU A 211 -7.30 -17.45 5.76
N GLU A 212 -6.29 -17.30 6.61
CA GLU A 212 -6.41 -17.22 8.06
C GLU A 212 -7.13 -15.95 8.56
N PHE A 213 -7.26 -14.95 7.69
CA PHE A 213 -7.92 -13.68 8.00
C PHE A 213 -9.18 -13.43 7.18
N THR A 214 -9.60 -14.37 6.32
CA THR A 214 -10.77 -14.19 5.45
C THR A 214 -12.06 -13.95 6.23
N ASP A 215 -12.25 -14.63 7.37
CA ASP A 215 -13.39 -14.39 8.28
C ASP A 215 -13.33 -13.03 8.99
N VAL A 216 -12.12 -12.56 9.33
CA VAL A 216 -11.92 -11.24 9.94
C VAL A 216 -12.25 -10.15 8.92
N ILE A 217 -11.76 -10.30 7.68
CA ILE A 217 -12.10 -9.41 6.56
C ILE A 217 -13.61 -9.40 6.34
N GLY A 218 -14.24 -10.57 6.21
CA GLY A 218 -15.68 -10.67 5.92
C GLY A 218 -16.58 -10.02 6.97
N ARG A 219 -16.13 -9.96 8.24
CA ARG A 219 -16.90 -9.35 9.35
C ARG A 219 -16.59 -7.87 9.58
N ASN A 220 -15.38 -7.41 9.24
CA ASN A 220 -14.90 -6.07 9.63
C ASN A 220 -14.62 -5.14 8.44
N PHE A 221 -14.63 -5.63 7.20
CA PHE A 221 -14.47 -4.84 5.99
C PHE A 221 -15.78 -4.80 5.20
N ARG A 222 -16.34 -3.61 5.00
CA ARG A 222 -17.57 -3.38 4.24
C ARG A 222 -17.31 -3.45 2.74
N GLN A 223 -17.12 -4.67 2.24
CA GLN A 223 -16.87 -4.94 0.82
C GLN A 223 -18.01 -4.38 -0.07
N PRO A 224 -17.71 -3.47 -1.04
CA PRO A 224 -18.72 -2.97 -1.96
C PRO A 224 -19.23 -4.07 -2.91
N LYS A 225 -20.52 -4.04 -3.25
CA LYS A 225 -21.18 -5.02 -4.13
C LYS A 225 -20.71 -4.92 -5.59
N GLU A 226 -20.29 -3.72 -5.97
CA GLU A 226 -19.75 -3.38 -7.29
C GLU A 226 -18.28 -3.79 -7.43
N GLY A 227 -17.58 -4.06 -6.32
CA GLY A 227 -16.14 -4.30 -6.28
C GLY A 227 -15.34 -3.04 -5.99
N LEU A 228 -14.19 -3.21 -5.34
CA LEU A 228 -13.28 -2.11 -4.99
C LEU A 228 -12.79 -1.42 -6.26
N GLY A 229 -13.05 -0.11 -6.34
CA GLY A 229 -12.70 0.71 -7.50
C GLY A 229 -13.80 0.85 -8.54
N PHE A 230 -14.90 0.10 -8.42
CA PHE A 230 -16.09 0.26 -9.29
C PHE A 230 -17.33 0.69 -8.50
N ASP A 231 -17.15 0.92 -7.21
CA ASP A 231 -18.10 1.59 -6.33
C ASP A 231 -18.04 3.13 -6.47
N ASN A 232 -18.98 3.83 -5.82
CA ASN A 232 -19.07 5.29 -5.82
C ASN A 232 -18.35 5.94 -4.62
N SER A 233 -17.43 5.23 -3.97
CA SER A 233 -16.66 5.79 -2.86
C SER A 233 -15.72 6.90 -3.35
N PRO A 234 -15.35 7.86 -2.47
CA PRO A 234 -14.40 8.91 -2.82
C PRO A 234 -13.01 8.35 -3.21
N VAL A 235 -12.70 7.11 -2.83
CA VAL A 235 -11.40 6.47 -3.05
C VAL A 235 -11.42 5.41 -4.15
N ALA A 236 -12.54 5.22 -4.86
CA ALA A 236 -12.65 4.25 -5.95
C ALA A 236 -11.56 4.46 -7.03
N HIS A 237 -11.20 5.71 -7.29
CA HIS A 237 -10.12 6.05 -8.23
C HIS A 237 -8.73 5.56 -7.78
N MET A 238 -8.47 5.50 -6.47
CA MET A 238 -7.21 4.97 -5.91
C MET A 238 -7.12 3.46 -6.14
N TRP A 239 -8.21 2.72 -5.90
CA TRP A 239 -8.28 1.29 -6.24
C TRP A 239 -8.10 1.04 -7.74
N ARG A 240 -8.72 1.84 -8.61
CA ARG A 240 -8.53 1.72 -10.07
C ARG A 240 -7.10 2.02 -10.51
N ALA A 241 -6.39 2.94 -9.84
CA ALA A 241 -4.99 3.21 -10.12
C ALA A 241 -4.12 1.97 -9.86
N MET A 242 -4.47 1.15 -8.87
CA MET A 242 -3.79 -0.13 -8.63
C MET A 242 -4.23 -1.23 -9.60
N ILE A 243 -5.49 -1.25 -10.03
CA ILE A 243 -5.97 -2.19 -11.07
C ILE A 243 -5.25 -1.93 -12.39
N ARG A 244 -5.12 -0.65 -12.79
CA ARG A 244 -4.59 -0.18 -14.08
C ARG A 244 -3.55 0.93 -13.89
N PRO A 245 -2.33 0.61 -13.41
CA PRO A 245 -1.33 1.61 -13.06
C PRO A 245 -0.80 2.41 -14.26
N ALA A 246 -0.87 1.84 -15.46
CA ALA A 246 -0.43 2.46 -16.71
C ALA A 246 -1.58 2.90 -17.63
N LYS A 247 -2.81 3.03 -17.10
CA LYS A 247 -3.94 3.52 -17.90
C LYS A 247 -3.67 4.95 -18.38
N TYR A 248 -3.79 5.18 -19.67
CA TYR A 248 -3.41 6.45 -20.30
C TYR A 248 -4.33 7.63 -19.91
N LEU A 249 -5.66 7.40 -19.85
CA LEU A 249 -6.68 8.37 -19.43
C LEU A 249 -7.80 7.70 -18.63
#